data_AF-A0A2H6HFU3-F1
#
_entry.id   AF-A0A2H6HFU3-F1
#
_cell.length_a   1.000
_cell.length_b   1.000
_cell.length_c   1.000
_cell.angle_alpha   90.00
_cell.angle_beta   90.00
_cell.angle_gamma   90.00
#
_symmetry.space_group_name_H-M   'P 1'
#
loop_
_entity.id
_entity.type
_entity.pdbx_description
1 polymer ?
#
loop_
_entity_poly.entity_id
_entity_poly.type
_entity_poly.pdbx_seq_one_letter_code
_entity_poly.pdbx_strand_id
1 'polypeptide(L)'
;MATAGVAPRIMGMGPVPATRKVLDLVGLELSDMAVIELNEAFAAQALAVLRELGVPDDAEHVNPNGGAIALGHPLGMTGARLVNTLVEELHVRDARFGLATMCIGVGQGIAMVLEKV
;
A
#
# COMPACT_ATOMS: atom_id res chain seq x y z
N MET A 1 3.04 8.91 -7.60
CA MET A 1 2.90 7.47 -7.94
C MET A 1 4.21 6.95 -8.49
N ALA A 2 4.61 5.72 -8.15
CA ALA A 2 5.80 5.06 -8.68
C ALA A 2 5.58 3.55 -8.87
N THR A 3 6.36 2.96 -9.77
CA THR A 3 6.45 1.51 -9.98
C THR A 3 7.89 1.02 -9.80
N ALA A 4 8.02 -0.24 -9.42
CA ALA A 4 9.29 -0.94 -9.28
C ALA A 4 9.16 -2.42 -9.65
N GLY A 5 10.29 -3.04 -10.00
CA GLY A 5 10.38 -4.46 -10.33
C GLY A 5 11.11 -5.26 -9.25
N VAL A 6 10.74 -6.52 -9.09
CA VAL A 6 11.40 -7.54 -8.26
C VAL A 6 11.50 -8.85 -9.05
N ALA A 7 12.27 -9.83 -8.56
CA ALA A 7 12.29 -11.13 -9.21
C ALA A 7 10.88 -11.77 -9.19
N PRO A 8 10.40 -12.36 -10.31
CA PRO A 8 9.04 -12.91 -10.39
C PRO A 8 8.67 -13.91 -9.29
N ARG A 9 9.65 -14.72 -8.85
CA ARG A 9 9.49 -15.71 -7.77
C ARG A 9 9.18 -15.12 -6.39
N ILE A 10 9.40 -13.82 -6.20
CA ILE A 10 9.09 -13.06 -4.98
C ILE A 10 8.17 -11.88 -5.28
N MET A 11 7.30 -12.00 -6.29
CA MET A 11 6.44 -10.90 -6.77
C MET A 11 5.69 -10.15 -5.67
N GLY A 12 5.35 -10.83 -4.57
CA GLY A 12 4.70 -10.23 -3.41
C GLY A 12 5.48 -9.08 -2.77
N MET A 13 6.80 -9.04 -2.94
CA MET A 13 7.65 -7.98 -2.38
C MET A 13 7.67 -6.70 -3.22
N GLY A 14 7.00 -6.67 -4.38
CA GLY A 14 6.92 -5.48 -5.24
C GLY A 14 6.56 -4.16 -4.54
N PRO A 15 5.65 -4.13 -3.54
CA PRO A 15 5.32 -2.93 -2.79
C PRO A 15 6.52 -2.25 -2.12
N VAL A 16 7.51 -3.01 -1.64
CA VAL A 16 8.64 -2.44 -0.89
C VAL A 16 9.44 -1.43 -1.72
N PRO A 17 10.03 -1.79 -2.87
CA PRO A 17 10.77 -0.82 -3.67
C PRO A 17 9.85 0.22 -4.32
N ALA A 18 8.58 -0.09 -4.57
CA ALA A 18 7.63 0.90 -5.09
C ALA A 18 7.33 2.00 -4.06
N THR A 19 7.11 1.62 -2.80
CA THR A 19 6.87 2.52 -1.66
C THR A 19 8.09 3.38 -1.39
N ARG A 20 9.28 2.79 -1.24
CA ARG A 20 10.53 3.56 -1.05
C ARG A 20 10.71 4.59 -2.17
N LYS A 21 10.54 4.16 -3.43
CA LYS A 21 10.65 5.04 -4.60
C LYS A 21 9.62 6.18 -4.62
N VAL A 22 8.35 5.94 -4.26
CA VAL A 22 7.35 7.01 -4.28
C VAL A 22 7.60 8.02 -3.16
N LEU A 23 8.01 7.55 -1.97
CA LEU A 23 8.35 8.40 -0.82
C LEU A 23 9.55 9.30 -1.14
N ASP A 24 10.62 8.73 -1.71
CA ASP A 24 11.79 9.48 -2.17
C ASP A 24 11.42 10.55 -3.21
N LEU A 25 10.52 10.24 -4.14
CA LEU A 25 10.08 11.18 -5.20
C LEU A 25 9.31 12.38 -4.66
N VAL A 26 8.58 12.22 -3.56
CA VAL A 26 7.76 13.28 -2.96
C VAL A 26 8.40 13.92 -1.73
N GLY A 27 9.57 13.44 -1.30
CA GLY A 27 10.29 13.97 -0.15
C GLY A 27 9.56 13.73 1.18
N LEU A 28 8.88 12.60 1.32
CA LEU A 28 8.17 12.20 2.54
C LEU A 28 8.78 10.93 3.12
N GLU A 29 8.56 10.72 4.42
CA GLU A 29 8.91 9.49 5.10
C GLU A 29 7.69 8.58 5.26
N LEU A 30 7.93 7.29 5.51
CA LEU A 30 6.84 6.34 5.75
C LEU A 30 6.01 6.73 6.99
N SER A 31 6.65 7.34 7.99
CA SER A 31 6.00 7.85 9.20
C SER A 31 5.05 9.02 8.95
N ASP A 32 5.11 9.67 7.80
CA ASP A 32 4.15 10.73 7.43
C ASP A 32 2.79 10.16 7.00
N MET A 33 2.71 8.85 6.73
CA MET A 33 1.50 8.19 6.22
C MET A 33 0.56 7.86 7.38
N ALA A 34 -0.54 8.61 7.48
CA ALA A 34 -1.56 8.40 8.51
C ALA A 34 -2.47 7.18 8.22
N VAL A 35 -2.50 6.73 6.97
CA VAL A 35 -3.24 5.55 6.50
C VAL A 35 -2.43 4.87 5.40
N ILE A 36 -2.32 3.54 5.48
CA ILE A 36 -1.70 2.68 4.46
C ILE A 36 -2.72 1.66 3.98
N GLU A 37 -3.11 1.77 2.71
CA GLU A 37 -3.91 0.76 2.00
C GLU A 37 -2.97 -0.15 1.19
N LEU A 38 -2.60 -1.28 1.79
CA LEU A 38 -1.79 -2.34 1.19
C LEU A 38 -2.71 -3.46 0.69
N ASN A 39 -2.69 -3.76 -0.61
CA ASN A 39 -3.48 -4.88 -1.13
C ASN A 39 -3.09 -6.20 -0.45
N GLU A 40 -4.08 -6.89 0.11
CA GLU A 40 -3.91 -8.18 0.78
C GLU A 40 -4.11 -9.34 -0.19
N ALA A 41 -3.27 -9.43 -1.22
CA ALA A 41 -3.33 -10.57 -2.14
C ALA A 41 -3.12 -11.90 -1.39
N PHE A 42 -2.20 -11.89 -0.41
CA PHE A 42 -1.95 -12.97 0.53
C PHE A 42 -1.48 -12.40 1.87
N ALA A 43 -1.92 -12.96 3.00
CA ALA A 43 -1.48 -12.53 4.32
C ALA A 43 0.05 -12.61 4.49
N ALA A 44 0.67 -13.69 4.01
CA ALA A 44 2.12 -13.88 4.08
C ALA A 44 2.88 -12.77 3.33
N GLN A 45 2.35 -12.32 2.18
CA GLN A 45 2.93 -11.23 1.41
C GLN A 45 2.74 -9.89 2.13
N ALA A 46 1.55 -9.62 2.67
CA ALA A 46 1.28 -8.38 3.37
C ALA A 46 2.23 -8.20 4.56
N LEU A 47 2.33 -9.22 5.43
CA LEU A 47 3.25 -9.21 6.57
C LEU A 47 4.73 -9.04 6.15
N ALA A 48 5.15 -9.72 5.08
CA ALA A 48 6.52 -9.58 4.59
C ALA A 48 6.84 -8.15 4.11
N VAL A 49 5.88 -7.50 3.43
CA VAL A 49 6.02 -6.09 3.02
C VAL A 49 6.08 -5.15 4.22
N LEU A 50 5.20 -5.33 5.22
CA LEU A 50 5.18 -4.48 6.42
C LEU A 50 6.51 -4.56 7.17
N ARG A 51 6.99 -5.78 7.44
CA ARG A 51 8.26 -6.01 8.16
C ARG A 51 9.46 -5.42 7.42
N GLU A 52 9.52 -5.55 6.10
CA GLU A 52 10.61 -4.98 5.28
C GLU A 52 10.54 -3.44 5.19
N LEU A 53 9.35 -2.85 5.36
CA LEU A 53 9.15 -1.41 5.48
C LEU A 53 9.30 -0.91 6.92
N GLY A 54 9.50 -1.79 7.91
CA GLY A 54 9.62 -1.42 9.32
C GLY A 54 8.30 -1.07 10.00
N VAL A 55 7.16 -1.51 9.45
CA VAL A 55 5.81 -1.31 10.01
C VAL A 55 5.43 -2.50 10.88
N PRO A 56 4.93 -2.29 12.11
CA PRO A 56 4.39 -3.39 12.94
C PRO A 56 3.28 -4.16 12.23
N ASP A 57 3.23 -5.48 12.45
CA ASP A 57 2.25 -6.38 11.80
C ASP A 57 0.78 -6.02 12.13
N ASP A 58 0.55 -5.37 13.27
CA ASP A 58 -0.74 -4.98 13.83
C ASP A 58 -0.97 -3.46 13.84
N ALA A 59 -0.19 -2.71 13.05
CA ALA A 59 -0.29 -1.26 13.00
C ALA A 59 -1.71 -0.79 12.60
N GLU A 60 -2.39 -0.06 13.49
CA GLU A 60 -3.80 0.38 13.33
C GLU A 60 -4.06 1.30 12.12
N HIS A 61 -3.00 1.84 11.51
CA HIS A 61 -3.09 2.67 10.32
C HIS A 61 -2.94 1.87 9.00
N VAL A 62 -2.67 0.57 9.08
CA VAL A 62 -2.62 -0.32 7.90
C VAL A 62 -3.97 -1.00 7.72
N ASN A 63 -4.58 -0.82 6.55
CA ASN A 63 -5.87 -1.40 6.18
C ASN A 63 -6.93 -1.31 7.31
N PRO A 64 -7.20 -0.11 7.86
CA PRO A 64 -8.03 0.02 9.05
C PRO A 64 -9.47 -0.46 8.87
N ASN A 65 -9.94 -0.54 7.62
CA ASN A 65 -11.26 -1.02 7.24
C ASN A 65 -11.24 -2.46 6.68
N GLY A 66 -10.16 -3.19 6.92
CA GLY A 66 -9.88 -4.49 6.31
C GLY A 66 -9.43 -4.38 4.86
N GLY A 67 -9.09 -5.52 4.24
CA GLY A 67 -8.57 -5.56 2.88
C GLY A 67 -9.10 -6.73 2.06
N ALA A 68 -8.33 -7.09 1.02
CA ALA A 68 -8.76 -8.03 -0.01
C ALA A 68 -8.98 -9.46 0.50
N ILE A 69 -8.44 -9.84 1.67
CA ILE A 69 -8.77 -11.12 2.32
C ILE A 69 -10.26 -11.19 2.65
N ALA A 70 -10.83 -10.09 3.14
CA ALA A 70 -12.25 -10.00 3.48
C ALA A 70 -13.12 -9.53 2.30
N LEU A 71 -12.64 -8.52 1.56
CA LEU A 71 -13.42 -7.82 0.53
C LEU A 71 -13.32 -8.46 -0.86
N GLY A 72 -12.40 -9.41 -1.06
CA GLY A 72 -12.08 -9.99 -2.35
C GLY A 72 -11.15 -9.11 -3.20
N HIS A 73 -10.66 -9.69 -4.30
CA HIS A 73 -9.67 -9.07 -5.18
C HIS A 73 -10.08 -9.11 -6.66
N PRO A 74 -11.08 -8.30 -7.10
CA PRO A 74 -11.34 -8.09 -8.52
C PRO A 74 -10.14 -7.37 -9.16
N LEU A 75 -9.29 -8.14 -9.86
CA LEU A 75 -7.93 -7.72 -10.27
C LEU A 75 -7.87 -6.30 -10.85
N GLY A 76 -8.65 -6.02 -11.89
CA GLY A 76 -8.64 -4.72 -12.59
C GLY A 76 -9.26 -3.56 -11.78
N MET A 77 -10.09 -3.84 -10.77
CA MET A 77 -10.76 -2.82 -9.96
C MET A 77 -9.95 -2.45 -8.71
N THR A 78 -9.18 -3.40 -8.16
CA THR A 78 -8.64 -3.27 -6.80
C THR A 78 -7.76 -2.04 -6.60
N GLY A 79 -6.95 -1.65 -7.58
CA GLY A 79 -6.15 -0.43 -7.48
C GLY A 79 -7.01 0.82 -7.28
N ALA A 80 -8.12 0.95 -8.03
CA ALA A 80 -9.07 2.05 -7.86
C ALA A 80 -9.80 1.97 -6.51
N ARG A 81 -10.16 0.76 -6.06
CA ARG A 81 -10.77 0.55 -4.74
C ARG A 81 -9.85 1.05 -3.61
N LEU A 82 -8.57 0.66 -3.62
CA LEU A 82 -7.60 1.08 -2.58
C LEU A 82 -7.47 2.60 -2.53
N VAL A 83 -7.36 3.25 -3.68
CA VAL A 83 -7.31 4.72 -3.78
C VAL A 83 -8.58 5.34 -3.21
N ASN A 84 -9.76 4.84 -3.59
CA ASN A 84 -11.02 5.37 -3.08
C ASN A 84 -11.15 5.19 -1.56
N THR A 85 -10.87 4.00 -1.04
CA THR A 85 -10.91 3.72 0.41
C THR A 85 -9.91 4.59 1.17
N LEU A 86 -8.71 4.81 0.62
CA LEU A 86 -7.71 5.70 1.22
C LEU A 86 -8.20 7.15 1.29
N VAL A 87 -8.78 7.66 0.20
CA VAL A 87 -9.33 9.04 0.17
C VAL A 87 -10.40 9.20 1.23
N GLU A 88 -11.37 8.29 1.30
CA GLU A 88 -12.43 8.34 2.31
C GLU A 88 -11.85 8.30 3.73
N GLU A 89 -10.92 7.39 4.01
CA GLU A 89 -10.33 7.25 5.34
C GLU A 89 -9.51 8.48 5.76
N LEU A 90 -8.80 9.13 4.83
CA LEU A 90 -8.10 10.39 5.12
C LEU A 90 -9.07 11.50 5.52
N HIS A 91 -10.25 11.58 4.90
CA HIS A 91 -11.28 12.54 5.28
C HIS A 91 -11.90 12.19 6.64
N VAL A 92 -12.21 10.91 6.88
CA VAL A 92 -12.78 10.42 8.16
C VAL A 92 -11.83 10.71 9.32
N ARG A 93 -10.52 10.50 9.15
CA ARG A 93 -9.50 10.74 10.18
C ARG A 93 -9.03 12.20 10.27
N ASP A 94 -9.53 13.07 9.40
CA ASP A 94 -8.99 14.42 9.19
C ASP A 94 -7.46 14.44 8.98
N ALA A 95 -6.91 13.41 8.34
CA ALA A 95 -5.48 13.24 8.13
C ALA A 95 -5.00 13.84 6.80
N ARG A 96 -3.69 14.10 6.69
CA ARG A 96 -3.10 14.77 5.51
C ARG A 96 -2.63 13.81 4.44
N PHE A 97 -1.72 12.89 4.78
CA PHE A 97 -1.10 11.99 3.80
C PHE A 97 -1.47 10.53 4.04
N GLY A 98 -1.61 9.79 2.95
CA GLY A 98 -1.79 8.34 2.97
C GLY A 98 -1.13 7.65 1.79
N LEU A 99 -0.93 6.34 1.91
CA LEU A 99 -0.23 5.50 0.94
C LEU A 99 -1.13 4.36 0.45
N ALA A 100 -1.31 4.22 -0.86
CA ALA A 100 -1.89 3.03 -1.48
C ALA A 100 -0.79 2.23 -2.19
N THR A 101 -0.68 0.93 -1.95
CA THR A 101 0.34 0.09 -2.60
C THR A 101 -0.12 -1.36 -2.83
N MET A 102 0.39 -1.99 -3.89
CA MET A 102 0.06 -3.39 -4.19
C MET A 102 1.16 -4.12 -4.97
N CYS A 103 1.24 -5.44 -4.75
CA CYS A 103 2.04 -6.33 -5.57
C CYS A 103 1.33 -6.61 -6.91
N ILE A 104 2.11 -6.96 -7.93
CA ILE A 104 1.63 -7.26 -9.26
C ILE A 104 2.32 -8.55 -9.73
N GLY A 105 1.55 -9.40 -10.40
CA GLY A 105 2.03 -10.64 -10.99
C GLY A 105 3.29 -10.44 -11.84
N VAL A 106 4.13 -11.48 -11.91
CA VAL A 106 5.37 -11.45 -12.71
C VAL A 106 6.44 -10.49 -12.17
N GLY A 107 6.31 -10.00 -10.93
CA GLY A 107 7.39 -9.33 -10.22
C GLY A 107 7.40 -7.82 -10.36
N GLN A 108 6.26 -7.18 -10.14
CA GLN A 108 6.17 -5.72 -10.10
C GLN A 108 5.46 -5.26 -8.83
N GLY A 109 5.62 -3.99 -8.52
CA GLY A 109 4.83 -3.30 -7.50
C GLY A 109 4.58 -1.86 -7.88
N ILE A 110 3.57 -1.29 -7.24
CA ILE A 110 3.09 0.05 -7.51
C ILE A 110 2.71 0.72 -6.19
N ALA A 111 3.00 2.00 -6.06
CA ALA A 111 2.68 2.79 -4.88
C ALA A 111 2.25 4.20 -5.26
N MET A 112 1.34 4.77 -4.50
CA MET A 112 0.81 6.13 -4.69
C MET A 112 0.61 6.77 -3.32
N VAL A 113 1.20 7.95 -3.14
CA VAL A 113 0.90 8.84 -2.02
C VAL A 113 -0.23 9.77 -2.44
N LEU A 114 -1.20 9.99 -1.55
CA LEU A 114 -2.29 10.94 -1.70
C LEU A 114 -2.23 11.97 -0.57
N GLU A 115 -2.61 13.20 -0.89
CA GLU A 115 -2.79 14.30 0.07
C GLU A 115 -4.27 14.71 0.07
N LYS A 116 -4.87 14.81 1.25
CA LYS A 116 -6.21 15.37 1.44
C LYS A 116 -6.15 16.90 1.29
N VAL A 117 -7.10 17.46 0.55
CA VAL A 117 -7.26 18.91 0.30
C VAL A 117 -8.43 19.52 1.06
#